data_AF-A0A6G0Y504-F1
#
_entry.id   AF-A0A6G0Y504-F1
#
_cell.length_a   1.000
_cell.length_b   1.000
_cell.length_c   1.000
_cell.angle_alpha   90.00
_cell.angle_beta   90.00
_cell.angle_gamma   90.00
#
_symmetry.space_group_name_H-M   'P 1'
#
loop_
_entity.id
_entity.type
_entity.pdbx_description
1 polymer ?
#
loop_
_entity_poly.entity_id
_entity_poly.type
_entity_poly.pdbx_seq_one_letter_code
_entity_poly.pdbx_strand_id
1 'polypeptide(L)'
;MVKTPGFIEIFSSANRKIVWFYVKNIYNVQYYPDFFRSLEPELNQIIKTRVQQGAIKFNLKLEATYNRPNVHNSSENQAVFIKLLTEEEVYTSRKSRFTIESIDRLLLAVYKYTPMGGSSYIQLPNVDQQCFKWAVIAKHVTGENKFRIGKNYRQHEDKYNFNGLSFPTYLSDITKFEKNN
;
A
#
# COMPACT_ATOMS: atom_id res chain seq x y z
N MET A 1 -29.51 -7.60 30.96
CA MET A 1 -28.40 -7.93 30.03
C MET A 1 -27.99 -6.66 29.32
N VAL A 2 -26.86 -6.07 29.73
CA VAL A 2 -26.34 -4.84 29.12
C VAL A 2 -25.66 -5.24 27.81
N LYS A 3 -26.14 -4.72 26.67
CA LYS A 3 -25.46 -4.86 25.37
C LYS A 3 -24.08 -4.24 25.50
N THR A 4 -23.04 -5.04 25.38
CA THR A 4 -21.66 -4.57 25.21
C THR A 4 -21.64 -3.60 24.03
N PRO A 5 -20.88 -2.48 24.09
CA PRO A 5 -20.86 -1.46 23.03
C PRO A 5 -20.03 -1.99 21.88
N GLY A 6 -20.66 -2.83 21.08
CA GLY A 6 -20.04 -3.49 19.96
C GLY A 6 -20.17 -2.69 18.66
N PHE A 7 -19.50 -3.17 17.64
CA PHE A 7 -19.68 -2.71 16.26
C PHE A 7 -21.14 -2.86 15.83
N ILE A 8 -21.74 -1.76 15.36
CA ILE A 8 -23.10 -1.70 14.86
C ILE A 8 -23.07 -1.57 13.34
N GLU A 9 -23.78 -2.46 12.62
CA GLU A 9 -23.99 -2.32 11.17
C GLU A 9 -24.87 -1.08 10.90
N ILE A 10 -24.35 -0.13 10.11
CA ILE A 10 -25.06 1.13 9.78
C ILE A 10 -25.54 1.20 8.34
N PHE A 11 -24.87 0.50 7.43
CA PHE A 11 -25.20 0.60 6.02
C PHE A 11 -24.71 -0.64 5.27
N SER A 12 -25.42 -1.02 4.22
CA SER A 12 -24.96 -2.03 3.27
C SER A 12 -25.32 -1.64 1.85
N SER A 13 -24.50 -2.03 0.88
CA SER A 13 -24.71 -1.70 -0.53
C SER A 13 -24.31 -2.85 -1.47
N ALA A 14 -24.66 -2.69 -2.75
CA ALA A 14 -24.39 -3.64 -3.83
C ALA A 14 -24.84 -5.07 -3.49
N ASN A 15 -26.11 -5.23 -3.08
CA ASN A 15 -26.67 -6.51 -2.60
C ASN A 15 -25.86 -7.12 -1.44
N ARG A 16 -25.56 -6.30 -0.42
CA ARG A 16 -24.75 -6.66 0.76
C ARG A 16 -23.34 -7.14 0.44
N LYS A 17 -22.80 -6.80 -0.74
CA LYS A 17 -21.37 -6.99 -1.04
C LYS A 17 -20.50 -6.06 -0.20
N ILE A 18 -21.02 -4.91 0.20
CA ILE A 18 -20.32 -3.97 1.09
C ILE A 18 -21.19 -3.80 2.34
N VAL A 19 -20.57 -3.90 3.50
CA VAL A 19 -21.21 -3.68 4.80
C VAL A 19 -20.34 -2.77 5.65
N TRP A 20 -20.95 -1.74 6.23
CA TRP A 20 -20.29 -0.76 7.08
C TRP A 20 -20.73 -0.96 8.52
N PHE A 21 -19.74 -1.05 9.41
CA PHE A 21 -19.91 -1.10 10.85
C PHE A 21 -19.26 0.12 11.48
N TYR A 22 -19.80 0.58 12.60
CA TYR A 22 -19.12 1.60 13.41
C TYR A 22 -19.21 1.26 14.89
N VAL A 23 -18.26 1.82 15.65
CA VAL A 23 -18.30 1.84 17.11
C VAL A 23 -17.90 3.24 17.58
N LYS A 24 -18.71 3.81 18.48
CA LYS A 24 -18.44 5.12 19.10
C LYS A 24 -17.60 4.92 20.35
N ASN A 25 -16.67 5.84 20.59
CA ASN A 25 -15.91 5.89 21.82
C ASN A 25 -16.75 6.48 22.97
N ILE A 26 -17.73 5.73 23.46
CA ILE A 26 -18.65 6.18 24.51
C ILE A 26 -17.99 6.35 25.87
N TYR A 27 -16.82 5.74 26.08
CA TYR A 27 -16.06 5.82 27.33
C TYR A 27 -14.97 6.88 27.29
N ASN A 28 -14.93 7.69 26.23
CA ASN A 28 -13.95 8.76 26.05
C ASN A 28 -12.49 8.30 26.26
N VAL A 29 -12.18 7.10 25.78
CA VAL A 29 -10.82 6.53 25.84
C VAL A 29 -9.88 7.47 25.11
N GLN A 30 -8.90 8.01 25.82
CA GLN A 30 -7.98 9.03 25.33
C GLN A 30 -6.85 8.44 24.50
N TYR A 31 -6.43 7.21 24.82
CA TYR A 31 -5.28 6.56 24.22
C TYR A 31 -5.71 5.56 23.13
N TYR A 32 -5.27 5.80 21.89
CA TYR A 32 -5.72 5.01 20.74
C TYR A 32 -5.43 3.50 20.85
N PRO A 33 -4.27 3.04 21.37
CA PRO A 33 -3.99 1.61 21.49
C PRO A 33 -4.97 0.90 22.44
N ASP A 34 -5.37 1.56 23.53
CA ASP A 34 -6.33 0.99 24.48
C ASP A 34 -7.72 0.91 23.86
N PHE A 35 -8.11 1.94 23.11
CA PHE A 35 -9.35 1.93 22.35
C PHE A 35 -9.37 0.79 21.33
N PHE A 36 -8.31 0.60 20.54
CA PHE A 36 -8.23 -0.51 19.58
C PHE A 36 -8.21 -1.89 20.27
N ARG A 37 -7.45 -2.04 21.36
CA ARG A 37 -7.40 -3.30 22.12
C ARG A 37 -8.76 -3.70 22.68
N SER A 38 -9.57 -2.72 23.09
CA SER A 38 -10.94 -2.98 23.55
C SER A 38 -11.87 -3.53 22.45
N LEU A 39 -11.59 -3.19 21.18
CA LEU A 39 -12.40 -3.55 20.01
C LEU A 39 -11.88 -4.78 19.26
N GLU A 40 -10.60 -5.12 19.45
CA GLU A 40 -9.92 -6.26 18.82
C GLU A 40 -10.70 -7.58 18.85
N PRO A 41 -11.27 -8.04 19.99
CA PRO A 41 -11.96 -9.33 20.02
C PRO A 41 -13.18 -9.37 19.09
N GLU A 42 -13.95 -8.28 19.05
CA GLU A 42 -15.15 -8.20 18.23
C GLU A 42 -14.83 -7.97 16.75
N LEU A 43 -13.84 -7.12 16.46
CA LEU A 43 -13.32 -6.96 15.10
C LEU A 43 -12.88 -8.32 14.52
N ASN A 44 -12.12 -9.09 15.30
CA ASN A 44 -11.69 -10.42 14.92
C ASN A 44 -12.87 -11.37 14.70
N GLN A 45 -13.91 -11.29 15.53
CA GLN A 45 -15.12 -12.09 15.35
C GLN A 45 -15.83 -11.74 14.02
N ILE A 46 -16.04 -10.45 13.74
CA ILE A 46 -16.68 -9.99 12.50
C ILE A 46 -15.88 -10.45 11.29
N ILE A 47 -14.55 -10.26 11.30
CA ILE A 47 -13.67 -10.68 10.22
C ILE A 47 -13.75 -12.20 10.02
N LYS A 48 -13.61 -13.00 11.09
CA LYS A 48 -13.68 -14.47 11.01
C LYS A 48 -15.01 -14.95 10.43
N THR A 49 -16.14 -14.42 10.89
CA THR A 49 -17.46 -14.77 10.36
C THR A 49 -17.61 -14.41 8.89
N ARG A 50 -17.05 -13.29 8.45
CA ARG A 50 -17.15 -12.85 7.05
C ARG A 50 -16.21 -13.63 6.12
N VAL A 51 -15.02 -14.00 6.59
CA VAL A 51 -14.06 -14.86 5.84
C VAL A 51 -14.67 -16.23 5.54
N GLN A 52 -15.49 -16.79 6.45
CA GLN A 52 -16.18 -18.07 6.21
C GLN A 52 -17.14 -18.02 5.01
N GLN A 53 -17.61 -16.82 4.61
CA GLN A 53 -18.53 -16.64 3.48
C GLN A 53 -17.82 -16.41 2.14
N GLY A 54 -16.49 -16.32 2.15
CA GLY A 54 -15.67 -16.03 0.99
C GLY A 54 -14.54 -15.06 1.29
N ALA A 55 -13.68 -14.81 0.31
CA ALA A 55 -12.60 -13.84 0.46
C ALA A 55 -13.17 -12.43 0.69
N ILE A 56 -12.50 -11.68 1.56
CA ILE A 56 -12.91 -10.33 1.91
C ILE A 56 -11.75 -9.36 1.77
N LYS A 57 -12.09 -8.10 1.49
CA LYS A 57 -11.24 -6.93 1.74
C LYS A 57 -11.91 -6.14 2.86
N PHE A 58 -11.15 -5.51 3.73
CA PHE A 58 -11.72 -4.60 4.73
C PHE A 58 -10.89 -3.31 4.84
N ASN A 59 -11.51 -2.26 5.36
CA ASN A 59 -10.87 -0.98 5.64
C ASN A 59 -11.29 -0.48 7.03
N LEU A 60 -10.34 0.07 7.78
CA LEU A 60 -10.54 0.66 9.09
C LEU A 60 -10.24 2.16 9.00
N LYS A 61 -11.19 2.99 9.43
CA LYS A 61 -11.02 4.44 9.53
C LYS A 61 -11.29 4.89 10.96
N LEU A 62 -10.25 5.38 11.63
CA LEU A 62 -10.38 6.04 12.92
C LEU A 62 -10.73 7.51 12.68
N GLU A 63 -11.74 7.99 13.39
CA GLU A 63 -12.09 9.41 13.37
C GLU A 63 -11.87 9.98 14.77
N ALA A 64 -11.14 11.09 14.81
CA ALA A 64 -10.71 11.76 16.04
C ALA A 64 -10.81 13.28 15.85
N THR A 65 -11.11 13.97 16.93
CA THR A 65 -11.14 15.43 17.00
C THR A 65 -9.77 15.93 17.49
N TYR A 66 -9.27 16.99 16.84
CA TYR A 66 -7.97 17.59 17.14
C TYR A 66 -8.16 19.04 17.53
N ASN A 67 -7.49 19.44 18.61
CA ASN A 67 -7.45 20.83 19.03
C ASN A 67 -6.18 21.51 18.48
N ARG A 68 -6.35 22.74 17.98
CA ARG A 68 -5.26 23.64 17.62
C ARG A 68 -5.27 24.85 18.57
N PRO A 69 -4.34 24.94 19.52
CA PRO A 69 -4.25 26.12 20.36
C PRO A 69 -3.88 27.38 19.55
N ASN A 70 -4.46 28.53 19.91
CA ASN A 70 -4.18 29.87 19.38
C ASN A 70 -4.52 30.11 17.89
N VAL A 71 -5.71 29.71 17.43
CA VAL A 71 -6.25 30.24 16.17
C VAL A 71 -7.00 31.55 16.46
N HIS A 72 -6.44 32.69 16.08
CA HIS A 72 -7.18 33.94 16.04
C HIS A 72 -8.32 33.79 15.02
N ASN A 73 -9.57 33.93 15.47
CA ASN A 73 -10.74 33.85 14.60
C ASN A 73 -10.75 35.03 13.60
N SER A 74 -10.24 34.79 12.38
CA SER A 74 -10.43 35.66 11.22
C SER A 74 -11.11 34.87 10.10
N SER A 75 -11.74 35.58 9.15
CA SER A 75 -12.42 35.03 7.98
C SER A 75 -11.54 34.17 7.06
N GLU A 76 -10.23 34.06 7.32
CA GLU A 76 -9.29 33.17 6.64
C GLU A 76 -9.49 31.69 7.01
N ASN A 77 -10.27 31.37 8.04
CA ASN A 77 -10.49 30.02 8.55
C ASN A 77 -11.14 29.05 7.54
N GLN A 78 -11.88 29.53 6.53
CA GLN A 78 -12.47 28.67 5.50
C GLN A 78 -11.43 28.17 4.49
N ALA A 79 -10.46 29.00 4.10
CA ALA A 79 -9.37 28.59 3.22
C ALA A 79 -8.38 27.65 3.93
N VAL A 80 -8.21 27.81 5.25
CA VAL A 80 -7.41 26.92 6.10
C VAL A 80 -8.04 25.53 6.16
N PHE A 81 -9.37 25.42 6.22
CA PHE A 81 -10.08 24.13 6.25
C PHE A 81 -9.83 23.29 4.99
N ILE A 82 -9.83 23.93 3.81
CA ILE A 82 -9.54 23.26 2.53
C ILE A 82 -8.09 22.79 2.48
N LYS A 83 -7.15 23.61 2.97
CA LYS A 83 -5.72 23.28 2.97
C LYS A 83 -5.38 22.11 3.90
N LEU A 84 -6.10 21.96 5.02
CA LEU A 84 -5.94 20.85 5.96
C LEU A 84 -6.39 19.50 5.39
N LEU A 85 -7.46 19.50 4.57
CA LEU A 85 -7.92 18.29 3.87
C LEU A 85 -6.91 17.80 2.82
N THR A 86 -6.14 18.71 2.21
CA THR A 86 -5.10 18.36 1.24
C THR A 86 -3.79 17.91 1.88
N GLU A 87 -3.52 18.32 3.12
CA GLU A 87 -2.27 18.01 3.83
C GLU A 87 -2.34 16.71 4.67
N GLU A 88 -3.52 16.09 4.83
CA GLU A 88 -3.77 14.87 5.63
C GLU A 88 -2.80 13.71 5.28
N GLU A 89 -2.35 13.61 4.02
CA GLU A 89 -1.37 12.59 3.59
C GLU A 89 0.08 12.83 4.08
N VAL A 90 0.38 13.96 4.72
CA VAL A 90 1.74 14.34 5.18
C VAL A 90 1.88 14.39 6.72
N TYR A 91 0.78 14.21 7.46
CA TYR A 91 0.69 14.62 8.89
C TYR A 91 1.44 13.77 9.93
N THR A 92 1.93 12.57 9.62
CA THR A 92 2.63 11.74 10.61
C THR A 92 4.13 12.03 10.76
N SER A 93 4.70 12.96 9.97
CA SER A 93 6.17 13.13 9.91
C SER A 93 6.71 14.51 10.32
N ARG A 94 5.86 15.51 10.57
CA ARG A 94 6.32 16.87 10.90
C ARG A 94 5.61 17.39 12.14
N LYS A 95 6.38 17.95 13.08
CA LYS A 95 5.98 18.60 14.34
C LYS A 95 4.73 19.49 14.19
N SER A 96 3.57 18.87 14.19
CA SER A 96 2.28 19.52 14.06
C SER A 96 1.92 20.13 15.42
N ARG A 97 1.39 21.37 15.43
CA ARG A 97 0.87 22.03 16.65
C ARG A 97 -0.52 21.53 17.05
N PHE A 98 -1.04 20.50 16.40
CA PHE A 98 -2.32 19.90 16.71
C PHE A 98 -2.14 18.79 17.76
N THR A 99 -2.97 18.81 18.79
CA THR A 99 -3.05 17.74 19.79
C THR A 99 -4.36 17.00 19.60
N ILE A 100 -4.34 15.67 19.65
CA ILE A 100 -5.58 14.88 19.68
C ILE A 100 -6.37 15.29 20.93
N GLU A 101 -7.63 15.65 20.74
CA GLU A 101 -8.55 16.06 21.81
C GLU A 101 -9.45 14.89 22.23
N SER A 102 -10.01 14.17 21.26
CA SER A 102 -10.81 12.98 21.52
C SER A 102 -10.73 11.99 20.36
N ILE A 103 -10.83 10.71 20.69
CA ILE A 103 -11.15 9.67 19.72
C ILE A 103 -12.67 9.60 19.66
N ASP A 104 -13.27 9.73 18.47
CA ASP A 104 -14.72 9.83 18.36
C ASP A 104 -15.34 8.47 18.03
N ARG A 105 -14.82 7.81 16.99
CA ARG A 105 -15.34 6.53 16.51
C ARG A 105 -14.38 5.78 15.60
N LEU A 106 -14.62 4.48 15.45
CA LEU A 106 -13.97 3.63 14.46
C LEU A 106 -15.01 3.13 13.46
N LEU A 107 -14.71 3.26 12.17
CA LEU A 107 -15.52 2.77 11.07
C LEU A 107 -14.82 1.57 10.41
N LEU A 108 -15.55 0.47 10.25
CA LEU A 108 -15.10 -0.74 9.58
C LEU A 108 -15.95 -0.96 8.32
N ALA A 109 -15.30 -0.99 7.17
CA ALA A 109 -15.94 -1.37 5.91
C ALA A 109 -15.48 -2.77 5.52
N VAL A 110 -16.42 -3.71 5.32
CA VAL A 110 -16.13 -5.07 4.86
C VAL A 110 -16.72 -5.28 3.48
N TYR A 111 -15.88 -5.75 2.56
CA TYR A 111 -16.20 -5.98 1.16
C TYR A 111 -16.10 -7.47 0.87
N LYS A 112 -17.14 -8.06 0.31
CA LYS A 112 -17.06 -9.35 -0.37
C LYS A 112 -16.20 -9.15 -1.61
N TYR A 113 -15.07 -9.83 -1.65
CA TYR A 113 -14.07 -9.65 -2.69
C TYR A 113 -13.86 -10.98 -3.39
N THR A 114 -13.96 -10.96 -4.72
CA THR A 114 -13.44 -12.06 -5.52
C THR A 114 -12.05 -11.62 -5.93
N PRO A 115 -10.97 -12.23 -5.41
CA PRO A 115 -9.64 -11.92 -5.89
C PRO A 115 -9.63 -12.10 -7.39
N MET A 116 -9.36 -11.02 -8.11
CA MET A 116 -8.96 -11.14 -9.50
C MET A 116 -7.73 -12.05 -9.44
N GLY A 117 -7.82 -13.21 -10.10
CA GLY A 117 -6.67 -14.08 -10.27
C GLY A 117 -5.64 -13.31 -11.08
N GLY A 118 -4.79 -12.54 -10.40
CA GLY A 118 -3.55 -12.08 -10.98
C GLY A 118 -2.82 -13.34 -11.42
N SER A 119 -2.28 -13.33 -12.63
CA SER A 119 -1.34 -14.36 -13.06
C SER A 119 -0.39 -14.59 -11.88
N SER A 120 -0.40 -15.80 -11.32
CA SER A 120 0.59 -16.24 -10.34
C SER A 120 1.93 -15.69 -10.78
N TYR A 121 2.70 -15.10 -9.86
CA TYR A 121 4.05 -14.61 -10.10
C TYR A 121 4.73 -15.53 -11.12
N ILE A 122 4.78 -15.07 -12.38
CA ILE A 122 5.47 -15.82 -13.41
C ILE A 122 6.90 -15.64 -13.00
N GLN A 123 7.48 -16.67 -12.41
CA GLN A 123 8.89 -16.72 -12.08
C GLN A 123 9.60 -16.26 -13.34
N LEU A 124 10.22 -15.07 -13.30
CA LEU A 124 10.95 -14.51 -14.43
C LEU A 124 11.92 -15.62 -14.85
N PRO A 125 11.78 -16.19 -16.07
CA PRO A 125 12.67 -17.25 -16.52
C PRO A 125 13.99 -16.59 -16.95
N ASN A 126 14.69 -15.98 -16.00
CA ASN A 126 16.07 -15.57 -16.14
C ASN A 126 16.93 -16.81 -15.89
N VAL A 127 16.78 -17.80 -16.78
CA VAL A 127 17.43 -19.11 -16.67
C VAL A 127 18.95 -18.98 -16.80
N ASP A 128 19.42 -17.97 -17.55
CA ASP A 128 20.83 -17.82 -17.90
C ASP A 128 21.59 -16.77 -17.07
N GLN A 129 20.90 -16.01 -16.20
CA GLN A 129 21.47 -14.94 -15.35
C GLN A 129 22.28 -13.88 -16.12
N GLN A 130 22.07 -13.76 -17.44
CA GLN A 130 22.84 -12.88 -18.33
C GLN A 130 22.09 -11.60 -18.69
N CYS A 131 21.10 -11.18 -17.88
CA CYS A 131 20.30 -9.97 -18.10
C CYS A 131 21.14 -8.73 -18.45
N PHE A 132 22.25 -8.49 -17.74
CA PHE A 132 23.12 -7.35 -18.01
C PHE A 132 23.73 -7.41 -19.42
N LYS A 133 24.27 -8.58 -19.81
CA LYS A 133 24.82 -8.82 -21.15
C LYS A 133 23.77 -8.58 -22.23
N TRP A 134 22.58 -9.17 -22.07
CA TRP A 134 21.51 -9.02 -23.05
C TRP A 134 20.96 -7.58 -23.13
N ALA A 135 20.89 -6.87 -22.01
CA ALA A 135 20.48 -5.47 -21.97
C ALA A 135 21.44 -4.54 -22.74
N VAL A 136 22.75 -4.77 -22.60
CA VAL A 136 23.77 -4.02 -23.36
C VAL A 136 23.71 -4.34 -24.85
N ILE A 137 23.59 -5.62 -25.20
CA ILE A 137 23.51 -6.07 -26.60
C ILE A 137 22.23 -5.58 -27.28
N ALA A 138 21.12 -5.43 -26.55
CA ALA A 138 19.82 -4.98 -27.08
C ALA A 138 19.90 -3.68 -27.88
N LYS A 139 20.86 -2.80 -27.57
CA LYS A 139 21.12 -1.55 -28.33
C LYS A 139 21.35 -1.81 -29.83
N HIS A 140 21.93 -2.96 -30.18
CA HIS A 140 22.27 -3.32 -31.55
C HIS A 140 21.20 -4.16 -32.26
N VAL A 141 20.21 -4.65 -31.51
CA VAL A 141 19.17 -5.53 -32.04
C VAL A 141 18.11 -4.71 -32.77
N THR A 142 17.97 -4.96 -34.07
CA THR A 142 17.00 -4.30 -34.96
C THR A 142 16.02 -5.32 -35.56
N GLY A 143 14.86 -4.85 -36.04
CA GLY A 143 13.82 -5.71 -36.65
C GLY A 143 12.71 -6.16 -35.70
N GLU A 144 11.92 -7.14 -36.14
CA GLU A 144 10.85 -7.78 -35.37
C GLU A 144 11.43 -8.77 -34.33
N ASN A 145 10.69 -9.08 -33.26
CA ASN A 145 11.10 -9.98 -32.17
C ASN A 145 12.24 -9.49 -31.25
N LYS A 146 12.40 -8.16 -31.06
CA LYS A 146 13.35 -7.57 -30.09
C LYS A 146 13.18 -8.07 -28.65
N PHE A 147 11.98 -8.53 -28.31
CA PHE A 147 11.62 -9.06 -26.99
C PHE A 147 12.06 -10.52 -26.74
N ARG A 148 12.70 -11.18 -27.71
CA ARG A 148 13.22 -12.56 -27.57
C ARG A 148 14.71 -12.63 -27.88
N ILE A 149 15.45 -13.24 -26.96
CA ILE A 149 16.88 -13.53 -27.13
C ILE A 149 17.03 -14.73 -28.06
N GLY A 150 17.72 -14.53 -29.19
CA GLY A 150 17.97 -15.55 -30.20
C GLY A 150 19.17 -15.19 -31.06
N LYS A 151 19.16 -15.65 -32.32
CA LYS A 151 20.24 -15.36 -33.30
C LYS A 151 20.48 -13.85 -33.47
N ASN A 152 19.42 -13.06 -33.38
CA ASN A 152 19.43 -11.59 -33.41
C ASN A 152 20.28 -10.94 -32.30
N TYR A 153 20.38 -11.56 -31.12
CA TYR A 153 21.26 -11.11 -30.03
C TYR A 153 22.66 -11.72 -30.14
N ARG A 154 22.75 -13.03 -30.43
CA ARG A 154 24.05 -13.75 -30.46
C ARG A 154 25.03 -13.20 -31.50
N GLN A 155 24.53 -12.70 -32.63
CA GLN A 155 25.34 -12.07 -33.68
C GLN A 155 26.03 -10.75 -33.24
N HIS A 156 25.71 -10.23 -32.06
CA HIS A 156 26.25 -8.99 -31.52
C HIS A 156 27.09 -9.21 -30.25
N GLU A 157 27.35 -10.46 -29.86
CA GLU A 157 28.14 -10.77 -28.66
C GLU A 157 29.58 -10.26 -28.75
N ASP A 158 30.19 -10.30 -29.95
CA ASP A 158 31.59 -9.86 -30.16
C ASP A 158 31.76 -8.32 -30.13
N LYS A 159 30.66 -7.55 -30.02
CA LYS A 159 30.72 -6.08 -29.97
C LYS A 159 31.22 -5.54 -28.64
N TYR A 160 31.16 -6.35 -27.58
CA TYR A 160 31.56 -5.96 -26.24
C TYR A 160 32.35 -7.06 -25.58
N ASN A 161 33.38 -6.67 -24.83
CA ASN A 161 34.16 -7.54 -23.99
C ASN A 161 33.46 -7.74 -22.63
N PHE A 162 32.89 -8.93 -22.43
CA PHE A 162 32.28 -9.35 -21.16
C PHE A 162 33.24 -10.19 -20.28
N ASN A 163 34.52 -10.30 -20.65
CA ASN A 163 35.49 -11.09 -19.89
C ASN A 163 35.77 -10.47 -18.51
N GLY A 164 35.85 -11.32 -17.48
CA GLY A 164 36.10 -10.88 -16.11
C GLY A 164 34.87 -10.34 -15.36
N LEU A 165 33.68 -10.41 -15.97
CA LEU A 165 32.41 -10.16 -15.28
C LEU A 165 31.87 -11.44 -14.66
N SER A 166 31.28 -11.31 -13.48
CA SER A 166 30.45 -12.35 -12.90
C SER A 166 29.02 -12.28 -13.46
N PHE A 167 28.34 -13.44 -13.54
CA PHE A 167 26.92 -13.53 -13.88
C PHE A 167 26.16 -14.25 -12.76
N PRO A 168 25.10 -13.65 -12.18
CA PRO A 168 24.55 -12.32 -12.48
C PRO A 168 25.50 -11.17 -12.12
N THR A 169 25.57 -10.16 -12.98
CA THR A 169 26.55 -9.06 -12.85
C THR A 169 26.21 -8.16 -11.68
N TYR A 170 27.10 -8.13 -10.67
CA TYR A 170 26.99 -7.21 -9.54
C TYR A 170 27.28 -5.77 -9.98
N LEU A 171 26.67 -4.79 -9.28
CA LEU A 171 26.87 -3.37 -9.56
C LEU A 171 28.35 -2.96 -9.52
N SER A 172 29.16 -3.58 -8.67
CA SER A 172 30.60 -3.35 -8.60
C SER A 172 31.33 -3.73 -9.89
N ASP A 173 30.86 -4.77 -10.60
CA ASP A 173 31.47 -5.26 -11.84
C ASP A 173 31.11 -4.40 -13.06
N ILE A 174 30.08 -3.56 -12.98
CA ILE A 174 29.72 -2.61 -14.06
C ILE A 174 30.89 -1.67 -14.35
N THR A 175 31.59 -1.21 -13.30
CA THR A 175 32.78 -0.35 -13.47
C THR A 175 33.94 -1.06 -14.19
N LYS A 176 34.00 -2.40 -14.15
CA LYS A 176 34.98 -3.18 -14.92
C LYS A 176 34.56 -3.27 -16.38
N PHE A 177 33.27 -3.48 -16.64
CA PHE A 177 32.72 -3.49 -17.99
C PHE A 177 32.98 -2.17 -18.73
N GLU A 178 32.69 -1.04 -18.08
CA GLU A 178 32.90 0.31 -18.63
C GLU A 178 34.37 0.66 -18.88
N LYS A 179 35.31 0.05 -18.14
CA LYS A 179 36.75 0.24 -18.37
C LYS A 179 37.28 -0.60 -19.53
N ASN A 180 36.60 -1.71 -19.84
CA ASN A 180 37.02 -2.70 -20.83
C ASN A 180 36.39 -2.48 -22.22
N ASN A 181 35.50 -1.49 -22.38
CA ASN A 181 34.74 -1.19 -23.60
C ASN A 181 34.55 0.31 -23.81
#